data_AF-A0A9R0VZQ6-F1
#
_entry.id   AF-A0A9R0VZQ6-F1
#
_cell.length_a   1.000
_cell.length_b   1.000
_cell.length_c   1.000
_cell.angle_alpha   90.00
_cell.angle_beta   90.00
_cell.angle_gamma   90.00
#
_symmetry.space_group_name_H-M   'P 1'
#
loop_
_entity.id
_entity.type
_entity.pdbx_description
1 polymer ?
#
loop_
_entity_poly.entity_id
_entity_poly.type
_entity_poly.pdbx_seq_one_letter_code
_entity_poly.pdbx_strand_id
1 'polypeptide(L)'
;MLDTVGPEIQVHNSTGGAIELIGGNHVTITPDLSKAPSADILPIKFGDLAKVVKKGDTLFIGQYLFTGSETTSLWLEVTETSGAEVICYVKNTATLSGPIFTLHVSQVHISMPTLSEYDKQL
;
A
#
# COMPACT_ATOMS: atom_id res chain seq x y z
N MET A 1 -13.57 15.63 -19.15
CA MET A 1 -12.62 15.94 -18.06
C MET A 1 -11.66 14.78 -18.02
N LEU A 2 -10.35 15.01 -18.19
CA LEU A 2 -9.32 13.97 -18.18
C LEU A 2 -8.77 13.85 -16.76
N ASP A 3 -8.83 12.64 -16.18
CA ASP A 3 -8.30 12.34 -14.85
C ASP A 3 -6.93 11.68 -15.02
N THR A 4 -5.86 12.32 -14.52
CA THR A 4 -4.50 11.80 -14.57
C THR A 4 -4.24 10.90 -13.36
N VAL A 5 -3.51 9.81 -13.53
CA VAL A 5 -3.26 8.86 -12.45
C VAL A 5 -2.31 9.47 -11.39
N GLY A 6 -1.28 10.19 -11.85
CA GLY A 6 -0.31 10.83 -10.96
C GLY A 6 0.57 9.84 -10.16
N PRO A 7 1.36 10.33 -9.20
CA PRO A 7 2.27 9.51 -8.41
C PRO A 7 1.57 8.87 -7.21
N GLU A 8 0.90 7.74 -7.43
CA GLU A 8 0.29 6.94 -6.36
C GLU A 8 0.96 5.58 -6.19
N ILE A 9 1.14 5.16 -4.93
CA ILE A 9 1.60 3.80 -4.61
C ILE A 9 0.37 2.92 -4.53
N GLN A 10 0.32 1.89 -5.37
CA GLN A 10 -0.79 0.94 -5.40
C GLN A 10 -0.36 -0.43 -4.86
N VAL A 11 -1.19 -1.01 -4.00
CA VAL A 11 -1.16 -2.43 -3.64
C VAL A 11 -1.83 -3.22 -4.75
N HIS A 12 -1.13 -4.22 -5.27
CA HIS A 12 -1.61 -5.05 -6.37
C HIS A 12 -2.30 -6.31 -5.86
N ASN A 13 -3.63 -6.38 -5.95
CA ASN A 13 -4.35 -7.59 -5.61
C ASN A 13 -4.72 -8.39 -6.87
N SER A 14 -3.83 -9.29 -7.30
CA SER A 14 -4.02 -10.12 -8.49
C SER A 14 -5.21 -11.09 -8.39
N THR A 15 -5.62 -11.46 -7.16
CA THR A 15 -6.75 -12.37 -6.95
C THR A 15 -8.10 -11.65 -7.00
N GLY A 16 -8.11 -10.32 -6.76
CA GLY A 16 -9.32 -9.52 -6.57
C GLY A 16 -10.16 -9.91 -5.35
N GLY A 17 -9.75 -10.95 -4.62
CA GLY A 17 -10.45 -11.49 -3.46
C GLY A 17 -10.30 -10.61 -2.23
N ALA A 18 -11.16 -10.85 -1.24
CA ALA A 18 -11.07 -10.20 0.05
C ALA A 18 -9.86 -10.73 0.84
N ILE A 19 -9.02 -9.82 1.33
CA ILE A 19 -7.88 -10.11 2.19
C ILE A 19 -8.22 -9.55 3.57
N GLU A 20 -8.42 -10.44 4.52
CA GLU A 20 -8.67 -10.06 5.91
C GLU A 20 -7.35 -9.91 6.66
N LEU A 21 -7.11 -8.71 7.19
CA LEU A 21 -5.95 -8.41 8.03
C LEU A 21 -6.42 -8.16 9.46
N ILE A 22 -5.80 -8.85 10.40
CA ILE A 22 -6.19 -8.83 11.81
C ILE A 22 -5.24 -7.89 12.57
N GLY A 23 -5.81 -6.97 13.35
CA GLY A 23 -5.06 -6.10 14.24
C GLY A 23 -4.21 -6.89 15.22
N GLY A 24 -2.96 -6.50 15.40
CA GLY A 24 -1.98 -7.22 16.22
C GLY A 24 -1.04 -8.14 15.44
N ASN A 25 -1.36 -8.47 14.19
CA ASN A 25 -0.49 -9.27 13.34
C ASN A 25 0.57 -8.42 12.64
N HIS A 26 1.47 -9.09 11.94
CA HIS A 26 2.44 -8.44 11.06
C HIS A 26 2.13 -8.78 9.61
N VAL A 27 2.41 -7.84 8.72
CA VAL A 27 2.29 -8.00 7.27
C VAL A 27 3.54 -7.48 6.59
N THR A 28 3.98 -8.18 5.56
CA THR A 28 5.16 -7.83 4.76
C THR A 28 4.72 -7.14 3.47
N ILE A 29 5.15 -5.90 3.30
CA ILE A 29 4.99 -5.16 2.05
C ILE A 29 6.21 -5.44 1.17
N THR A 30 5.96 -5.88 -0.06
CA THR A 30 7.01 -6.30 -0.99
C THR A 30 6.82 -5.64 -2.35
N PRO A 31 7.89 -5.22 -3.05
CA PRO A 31 7.79 -4.74 -4.42
C PRO A 31 7.70 -5.88 -5.45
N ASP A 32 7.75 -7.13 -5.00
CA ASP A 32 7.67 -8.30 -5.87
C ASP A 32 6.21 -8.62 -6.24
N LEU A 33 5.79 -8.18 -7.42
CA LEU A 33 4.46 -8.42 -7.96
C LEU A 33 4.18 -9.88 -8.34
N SER A 34 5.19 -10.77 -8.32
CA SER A 34 4.99 -12.20 -8.58
C SER A 34 4.41 -12.93 -7.36
N LYS A 35 4.52 -12.36 -6.16
CA LYS A 35 3.96 -12.94 -4.93
C LYS A 35 2.45 -12.73 -4.88
N ALA A 36 1.73 -13.78 -4.50
CA ALA A 36 0.30 -13.72 -4.32
C ALA A 36 -0.05 -12.85 -3.09
N PRO A 37 -1.04 -11.94 -3.22
CA PRO A 37 -1.47 -11.08 -2.13
C PRO A 37 -2.22 -11.89 -1.07
N SER A 38 -1.88 -11.71 0.21
CA SER A 38 -2.46 -12.41 1.35
C SER A 38 -2.43 -11.54 2.61
N ALA A 39 -2.94 -12.07 3.72
CA ALA A 39 -2.87 -11.40 5.03
C ALA A 39 -1.42 -11.20 5.53
N ASP A 40 -0.48 -11.98 5.01
CA ASP A 40 0.93 -11.93 5.39
C ASP A 40 1.78 -11.13 4.40
N ILE A 41 1.37 -11.03 3.13
CA ILE A 41 2.16 -10.43 2.05
C ILE A 41 1.30 -9.50 1.19
N LEU A 42 1.72 -8.24 1.08
CA LEU A 42 1.09 -7.23 0.24
C LEU A 42 2.07 -6.74 -0.84
N PRO A 43 1.91 -7.16 -2.10
CA PRO A 43 2.74 -6.69 -3.20
C PRO A 43 2.35 -5.27 -3.63
N ILE A 44 3.34 -4.40 -3.87
CA ILE A 44 3.14 -2.99 -4.26
C ILE A 44 3.91 -2.63 -5.54
N LYS A 45 3.39 -1.63 -6.26
CA LYS A 45 4.05 -1.05 -7.45
C LYS A 45 5.01 0.10 -7.08
N PHE A 46 5.88 -0.11 -6.08
CA PHE A 46 6.90 0.87 -5.71
C PHE A 46 8.13 0.21 -5.05
N GLY A 47 9.23 0.09 -5.81
CA GLY A 47 10.45 -0.61 -5.39
C GLY A 47 11.24 0.07 -4.27
N ASP A 48 11.06 1.39 -4.12
CA ASP A 48 11.87 2.20 -3.20
C ASP A 48 11.17 2.46 -1.86
N LEU A 49 10.07 1.75 -1.54
CA LEU A 49 9.34 1.96 -0.29
C LEU A 49 10.27 1.82 0.93
N ALA A 50 11.08 0.76 0.96
CA ALA A 50 12.02 0.50 2.06
C ALA A 50 13.09 1.59 2.24
N LYS A 51 13.36 2.41 1.22
CA LYS A 51 14.33 3.53 1.30
C LYS A 51 13.70 4.81 1.84
N VAL A 52 12.38 4.96 1.71
CA VAL A 52 11.67 6.18 2.11
C VAL A 52 11.05 6.07 3.49
N VAL A 53 10.72 4.85 3.94
CA VAL A 53 10.13 4.60 5.26
C VAL A 53 11.18 4.30 6.32
N LYS A 54 10.86 4.62 7.56
CA LYS A 54 11.64 4.31 8.76
C LYS A 54 10.76 3.59 9.78
N LYS A 55 11.42 2.89 10.71
CA LYS A 55 10.74 2.29 11.86
C LYS A 55 9.91 3.34 12.61
N GLY A 56 8.65 3.03 12.89
CA GLY A 56 7.67 3.91 13.53
C GLY A 56 6.82 4.73 12.56
N ASP A 57 7.15 4.76 11.26
CA ASP A 57 6.33 5.45 10.28
C ASP A 57 4.95 4.78 10.15
N THR A 58 3.94 5.60 9.92
CA THR A 58 2.56 5.14 9.77
C THR A 58 2.17 5.10 8.29
N LEU A 59 1.72 3.93 7.87
CA LEU A 59 1.25 3.61 6.54
C LEU A 59 -0.28 3.47 6.60
N PHE A 60 -0.95 3.93 5.56
CA PHE A 60 -2.39 3.84 5.40
C PHE A 60 -2.71 3.19 4.07
N ILE A 61 -3.54 2.15 4.07
CA ILE A 61 -4.04 1.49 2.86
C ILE A 61 -5.55 1.63 2.85
N GLY A 62 -6.10 2.17 1.78
CA GLY A 62 -7.55 2.36 1.67
C GLY A 62 -8.06 2.15 0.25
N GLN A 63 -9.30 1.71 0.16
CA GLN A 63 -10.07 1.70 -1.08
C GLN A 63 -10.82 3.03 -1.21
N TYR A 64 -10.22 3.99 -1.92
CA TYR A 64 -10.74 5.35 -2.08
C TYR A 64 -11.00 6.06 -0.73
N LEU A 65 -10.19 7.08 -0.42
CA LEU A 65 -10.27 7.92 0.81
C LEU A 65 -11.65 8.55 1.10
N PHE A 66 -12.64 8.39 0.22
CA PHE A 66 -13.89 9.14 0.21
C PHE A 66 -15.14 8.33 0.61
N THR A 67 -15.06 7.02 0.79
CA THR A 67 -16.27 6.20 1.05
C THR A 67 -16.75 6.22 2.50
N GLY A 68 -15.97 6.78 3.44
CA GLY A 68 -16.35 6.87 4.86
C GLY A 68 -16.52 5.51 5.56
N SER A 69 -16.17 4.41 4.89
CA SER A 69 -16.26 3.06 5.42
C SER A 69 -14.96 2.72 6.17
N GLU A 70 -14.99 2.79 7.49
CA GLU A 70 -13.83 2.52 8.34
C GLU A 70 -13.35 1.05 8.25
N THR A 71 -14.22 0.13 7.82
CA THR A 71 -13.93 -1.31 7.75
C THR A 71 -13.09 -1.72 6.54
N THR A 72 -12.89 -0.83 5.57
CA THR A 72 -12.12 -1.08 4.35
C THR A 72 -10.78 -0.33 4.32
N SER A 73 -10.40 0.25 5.46
CA SER A 73 -9.16 1.02 5.62
C SER A 73 -8.25 0.36 6.65
N LEU A 74 -6.97 0.28 6.33
CA LEU A 74 -5.95 -0.39 7.12
C LEU A 74 -4.86 0.60 7.53
N TRP A 75 -4.60 0.65 8.82
CA TRP A 75 -3.49 1.38 9.42
C TRP A 75 -2.38 0.39 9.76
N LEU A 76 -1.19 0.73 9.30
CA LEU A 76 0.02 -0.06 9.46
C LEU A 76 1.10 0.82 10.11
N GLU A 77 1.95 0.21 10.94
CA GLU A 77 3.15 0.87 11.48
C GLU A 77 4.38 0.09 11.06
N VAL A 78 5.38 0.77 10.50
CA VAL A 78 6.62 0.12 10.08
C VAL A 78 7.39 -0.36 11.30
N THR A 79 7.61 -1.67 11.40
CA THR A 79 8.42 -2.24 12.47
C THR A 79 9.88 -2.30 12.07
N GLU A 80 10.16 -2.72 10.84
CA GLU A 80 11.50 -2.82 10.28
C GLU A 80 11.49 -2.94 8.75
N THR A 81 12.66 -2.75 8.14
CA THR A 81 12.88 -2.90 6.71
C THR A 81 13.97 -3.94 6.48
N SER A 82 13.67 -4.98 5.70
CA SER A 82 14.61 -6.05 5.35
C SER A 82 14.90 -6.01 3.85
N GLY A 83 15.99 -5.32 3.48
CA GLY A 83 16.35 -5.13 2.07
C GLY A 83 15.29 -4.30 1.33
N ALA A 84 14.52 -4.96 0.45
CA ALA A 84 13.43 -4.34 -0.30
C ALA A 84 12.05 -4.55 0.35
N GLU A 85 11.95 -5.41 1.37
CA GLU A 85 10.71 -5.72 2.06
C GLU A 85 10.53 -4.83 3.29
N VAL A 86 9.29 -4.42 3.55
CA VAL A 86 8.93 -3.59 4.71
C VAL A 86 7.98 -4.39 5.59
N ILE A 87 8.39 -4.69 6.81
CA ILE A 87 7.57 -5.41 7.77
C ILE A 87 6.79 -4.36 8.57
N CYS A 88 5.49 -4.56 8.63
CA CYS A 88 4.56 -3.64 9.26
C CYS A 88 3.73 -4.36 10.32
N TYR A 89 3.47 -3.68 11.43
CA TYR A 89 2.51 -4.07 12.43
C TYR A 89 1.12 -3.55 12.05
N VAL A 90 0.11 -4.43 12.13
CA VAL A 90 -1.27 -4.11 11.79
C VAL A 90 -1.96 -3.46 12.99
N LYS A 91 -2.33 -2.18 12.86
CA LYS A 91 -2.94 -1.42 13.97
C LYS A 91 -4.44 -1.69 14.15
N ASN A 92 -5.15 -2.01 13.08
CA ASN A 92 -6.58 -2.31 13.12
C ASN A 92 -6.94 -3.50 12.22
N THR A 93 -8.00 -4.19 12.59
CA THR A 93 -8.58 -5.23 11.72
C THR A 93 -9.35 -4.57 10.59
N ALA A 94 -9.11 -5.01 9.35
CA ALA A 94 -9.83 -4.55 8.17
C ALA A 94 -9.84 -5.62 7.08
N THR A 95 -10.82 -5.53 6.18
CA THR A 95 -10.92 -6.42 5.02
C THR A 95 -10.70 -5.61 3.75
N LEU A 96 -9.61 -5.90 3.04
CA LEU A 96 -9.27 -5.31 1.76
C LEU A 96 -9.90 -6.14 0.64
N SER A 97 -10.99 -5.66 0.04
CA SER A 97 -11.66 -6.32 -1.09
C SER A 97 -11.59 -5.50 -2.37
N GLY A 98 -11.12 -6.11 -3.46
CA GLY A 98 -10.96 -5.45 -4.76
C GLY A 98 -9.55 -5.57 -5.34
N PRO A 99 -9.36 -5.16 -6.60
CA PRO A 99 -8.12 -5.43 -7.33
C PRO A 99 -6.97 -4.44 -7.03
N ILE A 100 -7.29 -3.22 -6.57
CA ILE A 100 -6.33 -2.13 -6.39
C ILE A 100 -6.69 -1.36 -5.13
N PHE A 101 -5.68 -1.10 -4.29
CA PHE A 101 -5.79 -0.22 -3.12
C PHE A 101 -4.67 0.82 -3.16
N THR A 102 -4.94 2.03 -2.69
CA THR A 102 -3.93 3.09 -2.62
C THR A 102 -3.24 3.04 -1.26
N LEU A 103 -1.91 3.03 -1.29
CA LEU A 103 -1.06 3.11 -0.13
C LEU A 103 -0.55 4.55 0.02
N HIS A 104 -0.74 5.09 1.22
CA HIS A 104 -0.26 6.39 1.63
C HIS A 104 0.74 6.25 2.77
N VAL A 105 1.87 6.92 2.65
CA VAL A 105 2.89 6.98 3.71
C VAL A 105 2.79 8.34 4.39
N SER A 106 2.45 8.36 5.67
CA SER A 106 2.33 9.62 6.42
C SER A 106 3.71 10.22 6.67
N GLN A 107 3.83 11.55 6.57
CA GLN A 107 5.04 12.31 6.92
C GLN A 107 6.28 11.98 6.08
N VAL A 108 6.14 11.31 4.94
CA VAL A 108 7.25 10.95 4.06
C VAL A 108 7.18 11.71 2.74
N HIS A 109 8.31 12.27 2.32
CA HIS A 109 8.43 12.87 0.99
C HIS A 109 8.65 11.77 -0.05
N ILE A 110 7.64 11.48 -0.85
CA ILE A 110 7.73 10.53 -1.95
C ILE A 110 8.20 11.28 -3.20
N SER A 111 9.45 11.07 -3.60
CA SER A 111 10.04 11.68 -4.80
C SER A 111 9.62 10.93 -6.07
N MET A 112 8.32 10.90 -6.36
CA MET A 112 7.79 10.43 -7.64
C MET A 112 7.51 11.61 -8.57
N PRO A 113 7.69 11.47 -9.90
CA PRO A 113 7.39 12.53 -10.85
C PRO A 113 5.88 12.86 -10.84
N THR A 114 5.54 14.15 -10.98
CA THR A 114 4.14 14.62 -10.94
C THR A 114 3.26 14.01 -12.03
N LEU A 115 3.85 13.63 -13.16
CA LEU A 115 3.18 12.92 -14.24
C LEU A 115 3.82 11.54 -14.40
N SER A 116 3.00 10.50 -14.39
CA SER A 116 3.46 9.17 -14.75
C SER A 116 3.81 9.10 -16.25
N GLU A 117 4.58 8.10 -16.67
CA GLU A 117 4.86 7.88 -18.09
C GLU A 117 3.58 7.62 -18.90
N TYR A 118 2.54 7.08 -18.26
CA TYR A 118 1.21 6.90 -18.86
C TYR A 118 0.53 8.26 -19.10
N ASP A 119 0.59 9.18 -18.13
CA ASP A 119 -0.02 10.51 -18.26
C ASP A 119 0.63 11.34 -19.37
N LYS A 120 1.92 11.09 -19.69
CA LYS A 120 2.64 11.80 -20.76
C LYS A 120 2.26 11.33 -22.18
N GLN A 121 1.59 10.19 -22.30
CA GLN A 121 1.22 9.59 -23.60
C GLN A 121 -0.21 9.93 -24.04
N LEU A 122 -0.98 10.67 -23.21
CA LEU A 122 -2.38 11.04 -23.45
C LEU A 122 -2.55 12.41 -24.10
#